data_AF-A0AA46ACW1-F1
#
_entry.id   AF-A0AA46ACW1-F1
#
_cell.length_a   1.000
_cell.length_b   1.000
_cell.length_c   1.000
_cell.angle_alpha   90.00
_cell.angle_beta   90.00
_cell.angle_gamma   90.00
#
_symmetry.space_group_name_H-M   'P 1'
#
loop_
_entity.id
_entity.type
_entity.pdbx_description
1 polymer ?
#
loop_
_entity_poly.entity_id
_entity_poly.type
_entity_poly.pdbx_seq_one_letter_code
_entity_poly.pdbx_strand_id
1 'polypeptide(L)'
;MHSHRPFDTPLPSKNWLNELKRNPLSYQVLNSKTFINKKIKLADWTCFLHHDHYLSKHELMRVVKRQRRHTPRTRISTASMELTVHIDSHAYERWTERISPCPSLSLLRIRLQQLLHLGRITLSPKGWGFIDQDILFGYKIIDQKLIIQTFLGRVSLVPALNNYKAVRRFISTQHDRLDLTIAPHVLQQQHPPLIPKERVQFSGNRNRYVLEEYAFTLPNGRLSTLFLLETIKEYNSSFQLIDPTNPHGPKLFRSVLYFLLEQGYQEFVLEHVLFHKQEAFLTAFNKRLAEGELKHIV
;
A
#
# COMPACT_ATOMS: atom_id res chain seq x y z
N MET A 1 27.27 17.69 -44.34
CA MET A 1 26.03 17.67 -43.53
C MET A 1 26.24 16.70 -42.36
N HIS A 2 26.78 17.20 -41.24
CA HIS A 2 26.84 16.44 -39.99
C HIS A 2 26.22 17.30 -38.89
N SER A 3 25.03 16.91 -38.45
CA SER A 3 24.35 17.48 -37.31
C SER A 3 25.06 17.04 -36.04
N HIS A 4 25.86 17.92 -35.45
CA HIS A 4 26.38 17.75 -34.10
C HIS A 4 25.21 17.74 -33.11
N ARG A 5 25.04 16.62 -32.40
CA ARG A 5 24.22 16.57 -31.18
C ARG A 5 24.94 17.39 -30.11
N PRO A 6 24.26 18.31 -29.42
CA PRO A 6 24.87 19.03 -28.32
C PRO A 6 24.79 18.15 -27.06
N PHE A 7 25.97 17.91 -26.48
CA PHE A 7 26.21 17.44 -25.10
C PHE A 7 25.96 15.96 -24.77
N ASP A 8 26.96 15.14 -25.06
CA ASP A 8 27.40 14.09 -24.13
C ASP A 8 28.11 14.75 -22.92
N THR A 9 27.36 15.35 -21.99
CA THR A 9 27.93 15.72 -20.69
C THR A 9 28.03 14.45 -19.83
N PRO A 10 29.23 14.10 -19.33
CA PRO A 10 29.38 12.96 -18.44
C PRO A 10 28.53 13.20 -17.18
N LEU A 11 27.80 12.17 -16.76
CA LEU A 11 27.09 12.16 -15.48
C LEU A 11 28.05 12.67 -14.38
N PRO A 12 27.65 13.61 -13.52
CA PRO A 12 28.51 14.10 -12.45
C PRO A 12 28.95 12.93 -11.57
N SER A 13 30.21 12.95 -11.11
CA SER A 13 30.78 11.91 -10.24
C SER A 13 29.91 11.68 -8.99
N LYS A 14 30.00 10.48 -8.38
CA LYS A 14 29.25 10.15 -7.14
C LYS A 14 29.41 11.19 -6.00
N ASN A 15 30.48 11.98 -6.01
CA ASN A 15 30.71 13.05 -5.03
C ASN A 15 29.73 14.22 -5.17
N TRP A 16 29.34 14.58 -6.39
CA TRP A 16 28.43 15.70 -6.64
C TRP A 16 27.04 15.50 -6.02
N LEU A 17 26.48 14.30 -6.13
CA LEU A 17 25.16 14.02 -5.54
C LEU A 17 25.19 14.14 -4.01
N ASN A 18 26.29 13.68 -3.40
CA ASN A 18 26.48 13.79 -1.95
C ASN A 18 26.61 15.25 -1.49
N GLU A 19 27.25 16.11 -2.30
CA GLU A 19 27.31 17.55 -2.04
C GLU A 19 25.92 18.19 -2.13
N LEU A 20 25.14 17.89 -3.17
CA LEU A 20 23.77 18.40 -3.30
C LEU A 20 22.87 17.98 -2.14
N LYS A 21 22.96 16.72 -1.70
CA LYS A 21 22.19 16.20 -0.56
C LYS A 21 22.47 16.93 0.75
N ARG A 22 23.70 17.43 0.93
CA ARG A 22 24.14 18.17 2.12
C ARG A 22 23.86 19.67 2.01
N ASN A 23 23.60 20.19 0.81
CA ASN A 23 23.39 21.61 0.58
C ASN A 23 21.92 22.01 0.84
N PRO A 24 21.63 22.87 1.84
CA PRO A 24 20.27 23.33 2.13
C PRO A 24 19.58 24.02 0.94
N LEU A 25 20.35 24.69 0.08
CA LEU A 25 19.84 25.36 -1.11
C LEU A 25 19.17 24.37 -2.07
N SER A 26 19.66 23.12 -2.13
CA SER A 26 19.05 22.07 -2.96
C SER A 26 17.59 21.86 -2.58
N TYR A 27 17.29 21.81 -1.27
CA TYR A 27 15.93 21.61 -0.76
C TYR A 27 15.06 22.86 -0.89
N GLN A 28 15.65 24.06 -0.83
CA GLN A 28 14.92 25.30 -1.11
C GLN A 28 14.51 25.39 -2.59
N VAL A 29 15.40 25.03 -3.51
CA VAL A 29 15.10 24.93 -4.95
C VAL A 29 14.02 23.88 -5.20
N LEU A 30 14.16 22.72 -4.55
CA LEU A 30 13.21 21.62 -4.58
C LEU A 30 11.81 22.06 -4.12
N ASN A 31 11.72 22.86 -3.05
CA ASN A 31 10.48 23.41 -2.52
C ASN A 31 9.98 24.68 -3.23
N SER A 32 10.38 24.89 -4.49
CA SER A 32 9.79 25.93 -5.35
C SER A 32 8.58 25.41 -6.12
N LYS A 33 7.71 26.32 -6.59
CA LYS A 33 6.52 26.00 -7.42
C LYS A 33 6.90 25.27 -8.72
N THR A 34 8.13 25.45 -9.20
CA THR A 34 8.68 24.82 -10.40
C THR A 34 8.84 23.30 -10.22
N PHE A 35 9.22 22.84 -9.03
CA PHE A 35 9.49 21.44 -8.77
C PHE A 35 8.35 20.78 -8.02
N ILE A 36 8.16 21.13 -6.74
CA ILE A 36 7.33 20.33 -5.85
C ILE A 36 6.30 21.13 -5.08
N ASN A 37 6.57 22.41 -4.75
CA ASN A 37 5.68 23.21 -3.91
C ASN A 37 4.31 23.38 -4.55
N LYS A 38 3.40 22.52 -4.10
CA LYS A 38 2.05 22.37 -4.62
C LYS A 38 1.16 22.04 -3.44
N LYS A 39 0.29 22.99 -3.09
CA LYS A 39 -0.71 22.79 -2.05
C LYS A 39 -1.51 21.53 -2.34
N ILE A 40 -1.46 20.58 -1.43
CA ILE A 40 -2.34 19.40 -1.43
C ILE A 40 -3.50 19.68 -0.49
N LYS A 41 -4.67 19.13 -0.80
CA LYS A 41 -5.80 19.09 0.13
C LYS A 41 -5.90 17.68 0.68
N LEU A 42 -5.54 17.52 1.95
CA LEU A 42 -5.72 16.28 2.70
C LEU A 42 -7.22 16.04 2.88
N ALA A 43 -7.66 14.82 2.57
CA ALA A 43 -9.04 14.40 2.72
C ALA A 43 -9.20 13.43 3.89
N ASP A 44 -8.23 12.54 4.08
CA ASP A 44 -8.27 11.49 5.10
C ASP A 44 -6.85 11.02 5.43
N TRP A 45 -6.61 10.65 6.68
CA TRP A 45 -5.36 10.04 7.16
C TRP A 45 -5.70 9.04 8.25
N THR A 46 -5.36 7.78 8.02
CA THR A 46 -5.54 6.70 8.99
C THR A 46 -4.21 6.01 9.28
N CYS A 47 -3.88 5.90 10.56
CA CYS A 47 -2.78 5.07 11.04
C CYS A 47 -3.34 3.74 11.56
N PHE A 48 -2.69 2.65 11.21
CA PHE A 48 -3.14 1.31 11.54
C PHE A 48 -2.20 0.68 12.56
N LEU A 49 -2.74 -0.11 13.46
CA LEU A 49 -1.96 -1.05 14.24
C LEU A 49 -1.28 -2.03 13.26
N HIS A 50 0.06 -1.99 13.21
CA HIS A 50 0.83 -2.66 12.18
C HIS A 50 1.79 -3.69 12.79
N HIS A 51 1.69 -4.93 12.31
CA HIS A 51 2.52 -6.05 12.76
C HIS A 51 3.19 -6.80 11.59
N ASP A 52 3.13 -6.25 10.38
CA ASP A 52 3.48 -6.94 9.13
C ASP A 52 4.87 -6.55 8.58
N HIS A 53 5.91 -6.62 9.41
CA HIS A 53 7.29 -6.33 8.97
C HIS A 53 8.13 -7.57 8.63
N TYR A 54 7.55 -8.77 8.72
CA TYR A 54 8.26 -10.05 8.53
C TYR A 54 8.56 -10.40 7.06
N LEU A 55 7.95 -9.71 6.09
CA LEU A 55 8.18 -9.99 4.67
C LEU A 55 9.46 -9.33 4.17
N SER A 56 10.15 -10.03 3.26
CA SER A 56 11.15 -9.38 2.42
C SER A 56 10.50 -8.40 1.43
N LYS A 57 11.28 -7.45 0.91
CA LYS A 57 10.83 -6.50 -0.12
C LYS A 57 10.15 -7.18 -1.31
N HIS A 58 10.75 -8.24 -1.84
CA HIS A 58 10.24 -8.95 -3.01
C HIS A 58 8.91 -9.67 -2.73
N GLU A 59 8.74 -10.22 -1.53
CA GLU A 59 7.48 -10.84 -1.11
C GLU A 59 6.40 -9.78 -0.89
N LEU A 60 6.72 -8.70 -0.19
CA LEU A 60 5.80 -7.59 0.03
C LEU A 60 5.28 -7.06 -1.31
N MET A 61 6.16 -6.79 -2.27
CA MET A 61 5.77 -6.33 -3.61
C MET A 61 4.84 -7.33 -4.32
N ARG A 62 5.09 -8.64 -4.20
CA ARG A 62 4.24 -9.68 -4.80
C ARG A 62 2.85 -9.69 -4.15
N VAL A 63 2.79 -9.66 -2.83
CA VAL A 63 1.53 -9.72 -2.07
C VAL A 63 0.69 -8.46 -2.31
N VAL A 64 1.28 -7.27 -2.25
CA VAL A 64 0.58 -5.99 -2.51
C VAL A 64 0.00 -5.96 -3.93
N LYS A 65 0.77 -6.39 -4.94
CA LYS A 65 0.26 -6.48 -6.33
C LYS A 65 -0.90 -7.47 -6.45
N ARG A 66 -0.83 -8.62 -5.77
CA ARG A 66 -1.88 -9.64 -5.80
C ARG A 66 -3.17 -9.14 -5.15
N GLN A 67 -3.09 -8.56 -3.95
CA GLN A 67 -4.26 -7.99 -3.24
C GLN A 67 -5.03 -7.01 -4.12
N ARG A 68 -4.32 -6.19 -4.91
CA ARG A 68 -4.97 -5.19 -5.80
C ARG A 68 -5.64 -5.79 -7.02
N ARG A 69 -5.10 -6.86 -7.62
CA ARG A 69 -5.79 -7.56 -8.72
C ARG A 69 -7.15 -8.09 -8.30
N HIS A 70 -7.30 -8.39 -7.02
CA HIS A 70 -8.48 -9.02 -6.47
C HIS A 70 -9.41 -8.05 -5.74
N THR A 71 -9.03 -6.81 -5.43
CA THR A 71 -9.93 -5.87 -4.74
C THR A 71 -11.05 -5.42 -5.69
N PRO A 72 -12.34 -5.72 -5.43
CA PRO A 72 -13.42 -5.31 -6.32
C PRO A 72 -13.57 -3.78 -6.35
N ARG A 73 -13.88 -3.23 -7.53
CA ARG A 73 -14.21 -1.80 -7.69
C ARG A 73 -15.55 -1.39 -7.07
N THR A 74 -16.35 -2.35 -6.61
CA THR A 74 -17.61 -2.08 -5.93
C THR A 74 -17.34 -1.42 -4.60
N ARG A 75 -17.66 -0.12 -4.54
CA ARG A 75 -17.70 0.67 -3.32
C ARG A 75 -18.51 -0.10 -2.28
N ILE A 76 -17.84 -0.48 -1.20
CA ILE A 76 -18.54 -0.83 0.04
C ILE A 76 -19.53 0.33 0.32
N SER A 77 -20.81 0.01 0.53
CA SER A 77 -21.77 1.05 0.90
C SER A 77 -21.26 1.72 2.18
N THR A 78 -21.40 3.04 2.29
CA THR A 78 -20.96 3.80 3.49
C THR A 78 -21.50 3.19 4.79
N ALA A 79 -22.68 2.55 4.74
CA ALA A 79 -23.29 1.82 5.87
C ALA A 79 -22.45 0.65 6.42
N SER A 80 -21.44 0.17 5.68
CA SER A 80 -20.58 -0.94 6.12
C SER A 80 -19.34 -0.48 6.90
N MET A 81 -19.02 0.82 6.88
CA MET A 81 -17.93 1.39 7.68
C MET A 81 -18.29 1.57 9.15
N GLU A 82 -19.58 1.58 9.49
CA GLU A 82 -20.09 1.66 10.87
C GLU A 82 -20.15 0.29 11.56
N LEU A 83 -19.90 -0.80 10.82
CA LEU A 83 -20.01 -2.13 11.39
C LEU A 83 -18.82 -2.45 12.31
N THR A 84 -19.13 -3.06 13.45
CA THR A 84 -18.12 -3.63 14.35
C THR A 84 -17.96 -5.12 14.10
N VAL A 85 -16.74 -5.58 13.86
CA VAL A 85 -16.45 -7.00 13.62
C VAL A 85 -16.48 -7.78 14.93
N HIS A 86 -17.25 -8.87 14.95
CA HIS A 86 -17.31 -9.83 16.03
C HIS A 86 -16.93 -11.22 15.54
N ILE A 87 -16.07 -11.90 16.33
CA ILE A 87 -15.61 -13.26 16.11
C ILE A 87 -15.57 -13.99 17.46
N ASP A 88 -16.01 -15.25 17.44
CA ASP A 88 -15.98 -16.17 18.58
C ASP A 88 -14.76 -17.13 18.49
N SER A 89 -14.65 -18.04 19.46
CA SER A 89 -13.59 -19.05 19.49
C SER A 89 -13.63 -19.99 18.30
N HIS A 90 -14.82 -20.40 17.87
CA HIS A 90 -14.98 -21.31 16.73
C HIS A 90 -14.46 -20.69 15.44
N ALA A 91 -14.84 -19.45 15.13
CA ALA A 91 -14.34 -18.74 13.96
C ALA A 91 -12.81 -18.58 14.02
N TYR A 92 -12.26 -18.31 15.21
CA TYR A 92 -10.81 -18.19 15.39
C TYR A 92 -10.03 -19.48 15.19
N GLU A 93 -10.54 -20.61 15.71
CA GLU A 93 -9.98 -21.94 15.45
C GLU A 93 -9.96 -22.21 13.94
N ARG A 94 -11.08 -21.96 13.24
CA ARG A 94 -11.17 -22.14 11.79
C ARG A 94 -10.23 -21.24 11.00
N TRP A 95 -10.00 -20.01 11.46
CA TRP A 95 -8.97 -19.16 10.86
C TRP A 95 -7.58 -19.81 10.97
N THR A 96 -7.24 -20.24 12.17
CA THR A 96 -5.93 -20.81 12.48
C THR A 96 -5.69 -22.09 11.68
N GLU A 97 -6.71 -22.94 11.52
CA GLU A 97 -6.62 -24.21 10.76
C GLU A 97 -6.57 -24.02 9.23
N ARG A 98 -7.19 -22.96 8.69
CA ARG A 98 -7.50 -22.89 7.24
C ARG A 98 -6.96 -21.67 6.51
N ILE A 99 -6.39 -20.69 7.22
CA ILE A 99 -5.98 -19.41 6.60
C ILE A 99 -4.53 -19.09 6.90
N SER A 100 -4.19 -18.92 8.18
CA SER A 100 -2.83 -18.66 8.65
C SER A 100 -2.78 -18.78 10.18
N PRO A 101 -1.60 -19.06 10.75
CA PRO A 101 -1.37 -18.88 12.17
C PRO A 101 -1.72 -17.45 12.61
N CYS A 102 -2.36 -17.33 13.77
CA CYS A 102 -2.63 -16.06 14.42
C CYS A 102 -2.36 -16.23 15.91
N PRO A 103 -1.65 -15.30 16.57
CA PRO A 103 -1.26 -15.47 17.97
C PRO A 103 -2.43 -15.32 18.95
N SER A 104 -3.48 -14.55 18.59
CA SER A 104 -4.62 -14.36 19.49
C SER A 104 -5.90 -13.97 18.77
N LEU A 105 -7.03 -14.31 19.39
CA LEU A 105 -8.38 -13.91 18.99
C LEU A 105 -8.53 -12.38 18.91
N SER A 106 -7.97 -11.66 19.90
CA SER A 106 -8.04 -10.21 19.98
C SER A 106 -7.32 -9.55 18.81
N LEU A 107 -6.13 -10.05 18.46
CA LEU A 107 -5.38 -9.55 17.32
C LEU A 107 -6.13 -9.81 16.01
N LEU A 108 -6.68 -11.02 15.83
CA LEU A 108 -7.47 -11.33 14.64
C LEU A 108 -8.66 -10.38 14.49
N ARG A 109 -9.38 -10.11 15.58
CA ARG A 109 -10.52 -9.17 15.58
C ARG A 109 -10.10 -7.76 15.14
N ILE A 110 -9.02 -7.23 15.70
CA ILE A 110 -8.49 -5.91 15.34
C ILE A 110 -8.14 -5.87 13.85
N ARG A 111 -7.45 -6.89 13.34
CA ARG A 111 -7.07 -6.97 11.93
C ARG A 111 -8.28 -7.01 11.00
N LEU A 112 -9.29 -7.80 11.34
CA LEU A 112 -10.53 -7.86 10.56
C LEU A 112 -11.27 -6.51 10.56
N GLN A 113 -11.28 -5.80 11.69
CA GLN A 113 -11.82 -4.44 11.75
C GLN A 113 -11.04 -3.49 10.83
N GLN A 114 -9.72 -3.56 10.82
CA GLN A 114 -8.88 -2.75 9.92
C GLN A 114 -9.12 -3.10 8.45
N LEU A 115 -9.29 -4.38 8.11
CA LEU A 115 -9.63 -4.82 6.75
C LEU A 115 -11.00 -4.33 6.30
N LEU A 116 -11.97 -4.32 7.20
CA LEU A 116 -13.29 -3.76 6.95
C LEU A 116 -13.19 -2.26 6.63
N HIS A 117 -12.48 -1.49 7.47
CA HIS A 117 -12.26 -0.07 7.29
C HIS A 117 -11.49 0.25 6.00
N LEU A 118 -10.52 -0.60 5.63
CA LEU A 118 -9.77 -0.51 4.37
C LEU A 118 -10.62 -0.81 3.13
N GLY A 119 -11.85 -1.29 3.29
CA GLY A 119 -12.70 -1.63 2.17
C GLY A 119 -12.41 -3.00 1.55
N ARG A 120 -11.72 -3.88 2.28
CA ARG A 120 -11.19 -5.14 1.76
C ARG A 120 -12.07 -6.35 2.06
N ILE A 121 -13.12 -6.15 2.86
CA ILE A 121 -14.15 -7.14 3.15
C ILE A 121 -15.37 -6.88 2.27
N THR A 122 -15.71 -7.82 1.41
CA THR A 122 -16.93 -7.77 0.60
C THR A 122 -17.97 -8.72 1.16
N LEU A 123 -19.22 -8.26 1.23
CA LEU A 123 -20.32 -8.98 1.85
C LEU A 123 -21.38 -9.31 0.78
N SER A 124 -21.74 -10.59 0.66
CA SER A 124 -22.84 -11.04 -0.18
C SER A 124 -24.11 -11.13 0.65
N PRO A 125 -25.28 -10.68 0.14
CA PRO A 125 -26.57 -10.75 0.84
C PRO A 125 -26.97 -12.14 1.35
N LYS A 126 -26.30 -13.19 0.88
CA LYS A 126 -26.56 -14.60 1.24
C LYS A 126 -25.79 -15.08 2.48
N GLY A 127 -25.24 -14.18 3.29
CA GLY A 127 -24.50 -14.51 4.51
C GLY A 127 -23.08 -15.02 4.28
N TRP A 128 -22.46 -14.67 3.14
CA TRP A 128 -21.09 -15.05 2.78
C TRP A 128 -20.27 -13.83 2.43
N GLY A 129 -19.04 -13.76 2.92
CA GLY A 129 -18.14 -12.67 2.64
C GLY A 129 -16.78 -13.13 2.15
N PHE A 130 -16.07 -12.21 1.51
CA PHE A 130 -14.70 -12.41 1.07
C PHE A 130 -13.79 -11.31 1.59
N ILE A 131 -12.62 -11.68 2.07
CA ILE A 131 -11.51 -10.76 2.31
C ILE A 131 -10.56 -10.89 1.12
N ASP A 132 -10.25 -9.77 0.46
CA ASP A 132 -9.36 -9.72 -0.72
C ASP A 132 -9.71 -10.68 -1.86
N GLN A 133 -10.96 -11.13 -1.94
CA GLN A 133 -11.43 -12.22 -2.83
C GLN A 133 -10.63 -13.53 -2.70
N ASP A 134 -9.93 -13.73 -1.59
CA ASP A 134 -9.16 -14.96 -1.34
C ASP A 134 -9.71 -15.70 -0.12
N ILE A 135 -10.07 -15.01 0.95
CA ILE A 135 -10.54 -15.67 2.18
C ILE A 135 -12.06 -15.66 2.22
N LEU A 136 -12.67 -16.84 2.21
CA LEU A 136 -14.13 -17.03 2.28
C LEU A 136 -14.59 -17.28 3.72
N PHE A 137 -15.63 -16.56 4.14
CA PHE A 137 -16.21 -16.69 5.48
C PHE A 137 -17.74 -16.60 5.46
N GLY A 138 -18.38 -17.25 6.44
CA GLY A 138 -19.82 -17.14 6.69
C GLY A 138 -20.08 -16.06 7.74
N TYR A 139 -21.13 -15.26 7.56
CA TYR A 139 -21.44 -14.16 8.47
C TYR A 139 -22.94 -13.89 8.63
N LYS A 140 -23.27 -13.17 9.70
CA LYS A 140 -24.56 -12.50 9.91
C LYS A 140 -24.33 -11.06 10.35
N ILE A 141 -25.28 -10.19 10.06
CA ILE A 141 -25.29 -8.82 10.58
C ILE A 141 -26.45 -8.70 11.57
N ILE A 142 -26.16 -8.29 12.79
CA ILE A 142 -27.14 -8.06 13.87
C ILE A 142 -26.71 -6.78 14.58
N ASP A 143 -27.61 -5.80 14.74
CA ASP A 143 -27.36 -4.56 15.48
C ASP A 143 -26.03 -3.87 15.13
N GLN A 144 -25.79 -3.65 13.83
CA GLN A 144 -24.55 -3.08 13.29
C GLN A 144 -23.26 -3.87 13.62
N LYS A 145 -23.38 -5.13 14.00
CA LYS A 145 -22.23 -6.03 14.20
C LYS A 145 -22.12 -7.00 13.03
N LEU A 146 -20.94 -7.04 12.41
CA LEU A 146 -20.57 -8.09 11.47
C LEU A 146 -20.09 -9.31 12.27
N ILE A 147 -20.97 -10.26 12.51
CA ILE A 147 -20.66 -11.50 13.24
C ILE A 147 -20.17 -12.53 12.23
N ILE A 148 -18.86 -12.79 12.22
CA ILE A 148 -18.28 -13.86 11.40
C ILE A 148 -18.44 -15.16 12.17
N GLN A 149 -19.21 -16.07 11.58
CA GLN A 149 -19.56 -17.35 12.21
C GLN A 149 -18.50 -18.41 11.98
N THR A 150 -17.84 -18.39 10.82
CA THR A 150 -16.82 -19.40 10.47
C THR A 150 -15.98 -18.96 9.27
N PHE A 151 -14.78 -19.52 9.15
CA PHE A 151 -13.93 -19.37 7.97
C PHE A 151 -13.84 -20.69 7.20
N LEU A 152 -14.04 -20.64 5.89
CA LEU A 152 -13.88 -21.81 5.02
C LEU A 152 -12.44 -21.97 4.50
N GLY A 153 -11.65 -20.90 4.49
CA GLY A 153 -10.24 -20.92 4.11
C GLY A 153 -9.93 -19.99 2.94
N ARG A 154 -8.74 -20.19 2.36
CA ARG A 154 -8.26 -19.44 1.19
C ARG A 154 -8.63 -20.15 -0.11
N VAL A 155 -9.26 -19.43 -1.03
CA VAL A 155 -9.54 -19.87 -2.41
C VAL A 155 -8.26 -20.28 -3.12
N SER A 156 -7.13 -19.60 -2.86
CA SER A 156 -5.84 -19.98 -3.44
C SER A 156 -5.21 -21.25 -2.89
N LEU A 157 -5.64 -21.74 -1.72
CA LEU A 157 -5.21 -23.03 -1.17
C LEU A 157 -6.21 -24.13 -1.47
N VAL A 158 -7.50 -23.79 -1.51
CA VAL A 158 -8.60 -24.71 -1.79
C VAL A 158 -9.43 -24.15 -2.95
N PRO A 159 -9.05 -24.41 -4.21
CA PRO A 159 -9.73 -23.86 -5.39
C PRO A 159 -11.22 -24.22 -5.48
N ALA A 160 -11.65 -25.32 -4.85
CA ALA A 160 -13.05 -25.71 -4.76
C ALA A 160 -13.93 -24.61 -4.14
N LEU A 161 -13.37 -23.77 -3.26
CA LEU A 161 -14.06 -22.63 -2.65
C LEU A 161 -14.45 -21.54 -3.66
N ASN A 162 -13.83 -21.50 -4.84
CA ASN A 162 -14.19 -20.54 -5.88
C ASN A 162 -15.65 -20.72 -6.37
N ASN A 163 -16.15 -21.96 -6.33
CA ASN A 163 -17.57 -22.24 -6.57
C ASN A 163 -18.35 -22.32 -5.25
N TYR A 164 -18.29 -21.25 -4.45
CA TYR A 164 -18.92 -21.22 -3.12
C TYR A 164 -20.44 -21.52 -3.15
N LYS A 165 -21.12 -21.27 -4.28
CA LYS A 165 -22.54 -21.66 -4.46
C LYS A 165 -22.73 -23.17 -4.47
N ALA A 166 -21.85 -23.91 -5.16
CA ALA A 166 -21.86 -25.37 -5.15
C ALA A 166 -21.40 -25.92 -3.79
N VAL A 167 -20.36 -25.32 -3.19
CA VAL A 167 -19.90 -25.66 -1.84
C VAL A 167 -21.03 -25.49 -0.82
N ARG A 168 -21.81 -24.41 -0.89
CA ARG A 168 -22.97 -24.19 -0.02
C ARG A 168 -23.99 -25.30 -0.13
N ARG A 169 -24.38 -25.67 -1.36
CA ARG A 169 -25.34 -26.78 -1.58
C ARG A 169 -24.77 -28.07 -1.01
N PHE A 170 -23.50 -28.35 -1.30
CA PHE A 170 -22.82 -29.54 -0.85
C PHE A 170 -22.76 -29.65 0.68
N ILE A 171 -22.30 -28.60 1.38
CA ILE A 171 -22.27 -28.54 2.86
C ILE A 171 -23.67 -28.78 3.43
N SER A 172 -24.71 -28.16 2.87
CA SER A 172 -26.09 -28.34 3.36
C SER A 172 -26.65 -29.74 3.12
N THR A 173 -26.16 -30.48 2.13
CA THR A 173 -26.69 -31.80 1.74
C THR A 173 -25.84 -32.98 2.20
N GLN A 174 -24.53 -32.80 2.38
CA GLN A 174 -23.55 -33.90 2.52
C GLN A 174 -22.72 -33.81 3.80
N HIS A 175 -23.07 -32.92 4.75
CA HIS A 175 -22.48 -32.86 6.09
C HIS A 175 -20.94 -32.94 6.08
N ASP A 176 -20.27 -31.98 5.43
CA ASP A 176 -18.81 -31.76 5.54
C ASP A 176 -17.86 -32.73 4.81
N ARG A 177 -18.28 -33.41 3.74
CA ARG A 177 -17.36 -34.21 2.89
C ARG A 177 -16.34 -33.41 2.05
N LEU A 178 -16.30 -32.09 2.17
CA LEU A 178 -15.32 -31.28 1.46
C LEU A 178 -14.05 -31.23 2.31
N ASP A 179 -12.96 -31.84 1.84
CA ASP A 179 -11.69 -31.75 2.53
C ASP A 179 -11.16 -30.31 2.46
N LEU A 180 -11.28 -29.61 3.58
CA LEU A 180 -10.76 -28.25 3.80
C LEU A 180 -9.46 -28.28 4.61
N THR A 181 -8.89 -29.46 4.84
CA THR A 181 -7.68 -29.62 5.63
C THR A 181 -6.50 -29.08 4.86
N ILE A 182 -5.67 -28.30 5.54
CA ILE A 182 -4.45 -27.74 4.99
C ILE A 182 -3.28 -28.41 5.72
N ALA A 183 -2.33 -28.92 4.95
CA ALA A 183 -1.15 -29.54 5.54
C ALA A 183 -0.43 -28.52 6.46
N PRO A 184 -0.02 -28.91 7.69
CA PRO A 184 0.51 -27.96 8.67
C PRO A 184 1.69 -27.13 8.13
N HIS A 185 2.59 -27.73 7.35
CA HIS A 185 3.74 -27.02 6.77
C HIS A 185 3.32 -25.95 5.75
N VAL A 186 2.24 -26.17 4.98
CA VAL A 186 1.68 -25.16 4.04
C VAL A 186 1.06 -24.01 4.82
N LEU A 187 0.32 -24.34 5.88
CA LEU A 187 -0.34 -23.37 6.75
C LEU A 187 0.68 -22.47 7.47
N GLN A 188 1.78 -23.02 7.99
CA GLN A 188 2.84 -22.25 8.65
C GLN A 188 3.55 -21.27 7.72
N GLN A 189 3.51 -21.50 6.40
CA GLN A 189 4.04 -20.58 5.39
C GLN A 189 3.05 -19.48 5.01
N GLN A 190 1.79 -19.54 5.49
CA GLN A 190 0.80 -18.54 5.18
C GLN A 190 0.94 -17.32 6.08
N HIS A 191 0.66 -16.16 5.50
CA HIS A 191 0.64 -14.89 6.21
C HIS A 191 -0.78 -14.31 6.24
N PRO A 192 -1.20 -13.64 7.32
CA PRO A 192 -2.47 -12.93 7.34
C PRO A 192 -2.51 -11.84 6.24
N PRO A 193 -3.69 -11.38 5.83
CA PRO A 193 -3.80 -10.24 4.92
C PRO A 193 -3.01 -9.03 5.44
N LEU A 194 -2.13 -8.49 4.60
CA LEU A 194 -1.27 -7.35 4.96
C LEU A 194 -2.09 -6.12 5.31
N ILE A 195 -1.74 -5.42 6.37
CA ILE A 195 -2.30 -4.11 6.72
C ILE A 195 -1.23 -3.04 6.47
N PRO A 196 -1.52 -1.96 5.71
CA PRO A 196 -0.59 -0.85 5.60
C PRO A 196 -0.37 -0.23 6.98
N LYS A 197 0.81 0.31 7.23
CA LYS A 197 1.10 1.10 8.43
C LYS A 197 0.24 2.37 8.45
N GLU A 198 0.15 3.04 7.31
CA GLU A 198 -0.61 4.27 7.15
C GLU A 198 -1.32 4.31 5.79
N ARG A 199 -2.47 4.96 5.75
CA ARG A 199 -3.20 5.28 4.52
C ARG A 199 -3.57 6.75 4.51
N VAL A 200 -3.22 7.42 3.44
CA VAL A 200 -3.46 8.86 3.27
C VAL A 200 -4.20 9.10 1.97
N GLN A 201 -5.29 9.86 2.05
CA GLN A 201 -6.03 10.33 0.89
C GLN A 201 -5.85 11.83 0.75
N PHE A 202 -5.39 12.28 -0.41
CA PHE A 202 -5.20 13.68 -0.69
C PHE A 202 -5.48 14.00 -2.15
N SER A 203 -5.69 15.28 -2.45
CA SER A 203 -5.94 15.75 -3.80
C SER A 203 -4.94 16.82 -4.22
N GLY A 204 -4.52 16.73 -5.48
CA GLY A 204 -3.97 17.88 -6.19
C GLY A 204 -5.05 18.52 -7.06
N ASN A 205 -4.66 19.44 -7.95
CA ASN A 205 -5.64 20.19 -8.75
C ASN A 205 -6.51 19.33 -9.69
N ARG A 206 -6.01 18.19 -10.17
CA ARG A 206 -6.69 17.36 -11.19
C ARG A 206 -6.97 15.92 -10.77
N ASN A 207 -6.14 15.37 -9.88
CA ASN A 207 -6.22 13.96 -9.50
C ASN A 207 -6.38 13.87 -7.99
N ARG A 208 -7.09 12.82 -7.56
CA ARG A 208 -7.08 12.33 -6.18
C ARG A 208 -6.07 11.20 -6.06
N TYR A 209 -5.45 11.10 -4.90
CA TYR A 209 -4.43 10.11 -4.60
C TYR A 209 -4.81 9.36 -3.32
N VAL A 210 -4.56 8.06 -3.32
CA VAL A 210 -4.51 7.24 -2.10
C VAL A 210 -3.10 6.69 -2.02
N LEU A 211 -2.43 6.93 -0.91
CA LEU A 211 -1.10 6.42 -0.64
C LEU A 211 -1.17 5.49 0.57
N GLU A 212 -0.67 4.29 0.42
CA GLU A 212 -0.56 3.31 1.50
C GLU A 212 0.90 2.99 1.74
N GLU A 213 1.35 3.13 2.99
CA GLU A 213 2.71 2.78 3.42
C GLU A 213 2.74 1.36 3.99
N TYR A 214 3.66 0.53 3.52
CA TYR A 214 3.94 -0.80 4.05
C TYR A 214 5.38 -0.86 4.53
N ALA A 215 5.62 -1.49 5.67
CA ALA A 215 6.97 -1.74 6.16
C ALA A 215 7.47 -3.12 5.72
N PHE A 216 8.78 -3.26 5.53
CA PHE A 216 9.47 -4.53 5.33
C PHE A 216 10.83 -4.53 6.02
N THR A 217 11.37 -5.72 6.28
CA THR A 217 12.69 -5.87 6.90
C THR A 217 13.76 -6.08 5.83
N LEU A 218 14.85 -5.30 5.90
CA LEU A 218 16.03 -5.44 5.07
C LEU A 218 16.91 -6.61 5.56
N PRO A 219 17.84 -7.13 4.73
CA PRO A 219 18.76 -8.21 5.14
C PRO A 219 19.59 -7.90 6.39
N ASN A 220 19.83 -6.62 6.68
CA ASN A 220 20.55 -6.15 7.87
C ASN A 220 19.63 -5.94 9.10
N GLY A 221 18.38 -6.39 9.06
CA GLY A 221 17.40 -6.26 10.14
C GLY A 221 16.76 -4.86 10.26
N ARG A 222 17.18 -3.87 9.46
CA ARG A 222 16.56 -2.54 9.49
C ARG A 222 15.22 -2.54 8.79
N LEU A 223 14.28 -1.77 9.32
CA LEU A 223 13.00 -1.52 8.65
C LEU A 223 13.18 -0.54 7.50
N SER A 224 12.44 -0.79 6.42
CA SER A 224 12.29 0.10 5.28
C SER A 224 10.83 0.11 4.83
N THR A 225 10.49 0.98 3.89
CA THR A 225 9.10 1.25 3.50
C THR A 225 8.90 1.08 2.00
N LEU A 226 7.71 0.64 1.63
CA LEU A 226 7.23 0.56 0.26
C LEU A 226 5.87 1.24 0.23
N PHE A 227 5.66 2.15 -0.72
CA PHE A 227 4.36 2.77 -0.89
C PHE A 227 3.61 2.16 -2.06
N LEU A 228 2.30 1.98 -1.89
CA LEU A 228 1.37 1.79 -2.98
C LEU A 228 0.64 3.11 -3.23
N LEU A 229 0.82 3.68 -4.42
CA LEU A 229 0.06 4.85 -4.87
C LEU A 229 -1.06 4.40 -5.80
N GLU A 230 -2.29 4.75 -5.44
CA GLU A 230 -3.43 4.81 -6.35
C GLU A 230 -3.64 6.26 -6.82
N THR A 231 -3.67 6.47 -8.13
CA THR A 231 -4.09 7.73 -8.74
C THR A 231 -5.49 7.57 -9.29
N ILE A 232 -6.43 8.33 -8.74
CA ILE A 232 -7.85 8.31 -9.11
C ILE A 232 -8.13 9.50 -10.02
N LYS A 233 -8.56 9.21 -11.24
CA LYS A 233 -9.12 10.14 -12.24
C LYS A 233 -10.62 9.86 -12.38
N GLU A 234 -11.37 10.78 -13.00
CA GLU A 234 -12.85 10.74 -13.06
C GLU A 234 -13.45 9.36 -13.35
N TYR A 235 -12.89 8.61 -14.30
CA TYR A 235 -13.43 7.30 -14.71
C TYR A 235 -12.46 6.13 -14.51
N ASN A 236 -11.21 6.38 -14.11
CA ASN A 236 -10.17 5.36 -14.06
C ASN A 236 -9.24 5.56 -12.87
N SER A 237 -8.79 4.45 -12.28
CA SER A 237 -7.66 4.46 -11.34
C SER A 237 -6.46 3.68 -11.90
N SER A 238 -5.27 4.17 -11.58
CA SER A 238 -4.00 3.53 -11.92
C SER A 238 -3.14 3.39 -10.67
N PHE A 239 -2.36 2.32 -10.62
CA PHE A 239 -1.54 2.01 -9.45
C PHE A 239 -0.06 2.00 -9.81
N GLN A 240 0.77 2.44 -8.88
CA GLN A 240 2.22 2.24 -8.95
C GLN A 240 2.77 1.96 -7.55
N LEU A 241 3.82 1.15 -7.51
CA LEU A 241 4.63 1.00 -6.30
C LEU A 241 5.73 2.07 -6.31
N ILE A 242 5.96 2.69 -5.16
CA ILE A 242 7.04 3.64 -4.95
C ILE A 242 7.96 3.02 -3.91
N ASP A 243 9.20 2.84 -4.30
CA ASP A 243 10.26 2.32 -3.46
C ASP A 243 11.24 3.46 -3.17
N PRO A 244 11.25 4.01 -1.95
CA PRO A 244 12.14 5.10 -1.56
C PRO A 244 13.63 4.77 -1.71
N THR A 245 13.99 3.48 -1.78
CA THR A 245 15.37 3.04 -2.03
C THR A 245 15.75 3.02 -3.51
N ASN A 246 14.78 3.24 -4.42
CA ASN A 246 14.97 3.31 -5.85
C ASN A 246 14.38 4.61 -6.44
N PRO A 247 15.12 5.73 -6.38
CA PRO A 247 14.64 7.03 -6.87
C PRO A 247 14.47 7.08 -8.40
N HIS A 248 15.02 6.14 -9.15
CA HIS A 248 14.95 6.10 -10.61
C HIS A 248 13.69 5.42 -11.16
N GLY A 249 12.68 5.21 -10.30
CA GLY A 249 11.39 4.66 -10.70
C GLY A 249 10.56 5.57 -11.63
N PRO A 250 9.35 5.12 -12.00
CA PRO A 250 8.42 5.90 -12.82
C PRO A 250 8.15 7.29 -12.25
N LYS A 251 7.99 8.26 -13.15
CA LYS A 251 7.83 9.67 -12.79
C LYS A 251 6.62 9.90 -11.86
N LEU A 252 6.87 10.53 -10.71
CA LEU A 252 5.84 10.87 -9.74
C LEU A 252 5.19 12.22 -10.03
N PHE A 253 3.93 12.37 -9.62
CA PHE A 253 3.25 13.66 -9.65
C PHE A 253 3.81 14.60 -8.59
N ARG A 254 3.88 15.91 -8.89
CA ARG A 254 4.35 16.94 -7.94
C ARG A 254 3.65 16.87 -6.58
N SER A 255 2.35 16.61 -6.55
CA SER A 255 1.58 16.48 -5.29
C SER A 255 2.03 15.28 -4.45
N VAL A 256 2.44 14.18 -5.08
CA VAL A 256 2.96 13.00 -4.38
C VAL A 256 4.37 13.28 -3.87
N LEU A 257 5.23 13.90 -4.68
CA LEU A 257 6.56 14.32 -4.25
C LEU A 257 6.51 15.33 -3.10
N TYR A 258 5.53 16.25 -3.12
CA TYR A 258 5.29 17.20 -2.05
C TYR A 258 4.95 16.48 -0.75
N PHE A 259 3.98 15.55 -0.81
CA PHE A 259 3.63 14.75 0.36
C PHE A 259 4.84 13.97 0.91
N LEU A 260 5.60 13.28 0.05
CA LEU A 260 6.78 12.52 0.46
C LEU A 260 7.88 13.42 1.06
N LEU A 261 8.06 14.64 0.54
CA LEU A 261 8.98 15.62 1.09
C LEU A 261 8.60 16.01 2.52
N GLU A 262 7.31 16.30 2.75
CA GLU A 262 6.77 16.63 4.08
C GLU A 262 6.86 15.45 5.06
N GLN A 263 6.85 14.21 4.56
CA GLN A 263 7.07 13.00 5.36
C GLN A 263 8.56 12.67 5.62
N GLY A 264 9.48 13.58 5.25
CA GLY A 264 10.91 13.42 5.52
C GLY A 264 11.68 12.62 4.46
N TYR A 265 11.08 12.25 3.33
CA TYR A 265 11.77 11.55 2.23
C TYR A 265 12.55 12.49 1.31
N GLN A 266 13.26 13.46 1.89
CA GLN A 266 13.90 14.57 1.18
C GLN A 266 14.96 14.10 0.18
N GLU A 267 15.82 13.16 0.58
CA GLU A 267 16.86 12.61 -0.31
C GLU A 267 16.26 11.89 -1.51
N PHE A 268 15.25 11.03 -1.28
CA PHE A 268 14.54 10.33 -2.35
C PHE A 268 13.92 11.33 -3.34
N VAL A 269 13.23 12.36 -2.82
CA VAL A 269 12.56 13.36 -3.66
C VAL A 269 13.58 14.15 -4.49
N LEU A 270 14.73 14.54 -3.90
CA LEU A 270 15.81 15.22 -4.61
C LEU A 270 16.37 14.36 -5.75
N GLU A 271 16.76 13.11 -5.45
CA GLU A 271 17.29 12.18 -6.46
C GLU A 271 16.27 11.90 -7.58
N HIS A 272 14.99 11.72 -7.22
CA HIS A 272 13.92 11.51 -8.19
C HIS A 272 13.73 12.72 -9.11
N VAL A 273 13.81 13.95 -8.57
CA VAL A 273 13.75 15.17 -9.38
C VAL A 273 14.96 15.31 -10.27
N LEU A 274 16.17 15.03 -9.78
CA LEU A 274 17.38 15.05 -10.59
C LEU A 274 17.28 14.05 -11.74
N PHE A 275 16.84 12.81 -11.48
CA PHE A 275 16.69 11.80 -12.52
C PHE A 275 15.70 12.21 -13.63
N HIS A 276 14.57 12.85 -13.28
CA HIS A 276 13.53 13.21 -14.26
C HIS A 276 13.62 14.63 -14.83
N LYS A 277 14.38 15.54 -14.19
CA LYS A 277 14.41 16.99 -14.48
C LYS A 277 15.78 17.63 -14.15
N GLN A 278 16.87 16.92 -14.39
CA GLN A 278 18.23 17.36 -14.05
C GLN A 278 18.54 18.78 -14.52
N GLU A 279 18.42 19.05 -15.81
CA GLU A 279 18.78 20.35 -16.41
C GLU A 279 18.02 21.49 -15.76
N ALA A 280 16.69 21.37 -15.68
CA ALA A 280 15.85 22.39 -15.06
C ALA A 280 16.24 22.65 -13.60
N PHE A 281 16.57 21.58 -12.84
CA PHE A 281 17.02 21.72 -11.46
C PHE A 281 18.35 22.46 -11.38
N LEU A 282 19.34 22.06 -12.19
CA LEU A 282 20.66 22.69 -12.20
C LEU A 282 20.58 24.16 -12.62
N THR A 283 19.76 24.51 -13.62
CA THR A 283 19.53 25.91 -14.00
C THR A 283 18.95 26.72 -12.84
N ALA A 284 17.93 26.20 -12.16
CA ALA A 284 17.32 26.88 -11.02
C ALA A 284 18.27 26.99 -9.82
N PHE A 285 19.07 25.96 -9.57
CA PHE A 285 20.07 25.91 -8.52
C PHE A 285 21.20 26.90 -8.76
N ASN A 286 21.79 26.91 -9.96
CA ASN A 286 22.84 27.86 -10.33
C ASN A 286 22.35 29.30 -10.33
N LYS A 287 21.09 29.53 -10.76
CA LYS A 287 20.46 30.85 -10.68
C LYS A 287 20.39 31.33 -9.24
N ARG A 288 19.91 30.49 -8.31
CA ARG A 288 19.86 30.85 -6.88
C ARG A 288 21.23 31.04 -6.25
N LEU A 289 22.21 30.22 -6.63
CA LEU A 289 23.60 30.41 -6.22
C LEU A 289 24.14 31.78 -6.66
N ALA A 290 23.87 32.18 -7.91
CA ALA A 290 24.29 33.47 -8.46
C ALA A 290 23.53 34.67 -7.85
N GLU A 291 22.27 34.48 -7.45
CA GLU A 291 21.43 35.51 -6.81
C GLU A 291 21.79 35.78 -5.34
N GLY A 292 22.74 35.04 -4.76
CA GLY A 292 23.38 35.44 -3.50
C GLY A 292 22.65 35.06 -2.21
N GLU A 293 21.97 33.92 -2.15
CA GLU A 293 21.53 33.29 -0.87
C GLU A 293 22.73 32.67 -0.10
N LEU A 294 23.87 33.37 -0.08
CA LEU A 294 25.09 33.07 0.68
C LEU A 294 25.25 34.01 1.89
N LYS A 295 24.14 34.55 2.44
CA LYS A 295 24.20 35.43 3.62
C LYS A 295 23.91 34.76 4.96
N HIS A 296 23.47 33.51 5.03
CA HIS A 296 23.30 32.82 6.32
C HIS A 296 23.52 31.31 6.22
N ILE A 297 24.78 30.87 6.12
CA ILE A 297 25.24 29.59 6.68
C ILE A 297 26.65 29.84 7.23
N VAL A 298 26.71 30.31 8.48
CA VAL A 298 27.84 30.13 9.41
C VAL A 298 27.30 29.24 10.53
#